data_AF-A0A7G9T4J4-F1
#
_entry.id   AF-A0A7G9T4J4-F1
#
_cell.length_a   1.000
_cell.length_b   1.000
_cell.length_c   1.000
_cell.angle_alpha   90.00
_cell.angle_beta   90.00
_cell.angle_gamma   90.00
#
_symmetry.space_group_name_H-M   'P 1'
#
loop_
_entity.id
_entity.type
_entity.pdbx_description
1 polymer ?
#
loop_
_entity_poly.entity_id
_entity_poly.type
_entity_poly.pdbx_seq_one_letter_code
_entity_poly.pdbx_strand_id
1 'polypeptide(L)'
;MTSEKLSDGKICASCLSKLGLTPGTVGNSTLLKDISVSKAQSLIQGNIKLKQTNASKIPRVATDDINPTPTSNIPVPDEIKGWNWGAFAFSWLWGIANKTYLPLLTLVPIFNIVWIFVVGAKGNEWAWQDGDTKDIATFKAIQDTWNRAGIAKLILVVFGIVVYILFLASFISAITSYYTYGY
;
A
#
# COMPACT_ATOMS: atom_id res chain seq x y z
N MET A 1 -39.55 8.47 7.45
CA MET A 1 -40.69 7.76 8.07
C MET A 1 -40.85 8.31 9.47
N THR A 2 -41.94 9.05 9.72
CA THR A 2 -42.31 9.52 11.05
C THR A 2 -42.66 8.34 11.95
N SER A 3 -42.36 8.45 13.24
CA SER A 3 -42.39 7.39 14.27
C SER A 3 -43.77 6.80 14.59
N GLU A 4 -44.79 7.11 13.80
CA GLU A 4 -46.19 6.81 14.12
C GLU A 4 -46.66 5.42 13.64
N LYS A 5 -45.85 4.70 12.85
CA LYS A 5 -46.23 3.37 12.31
C LYS A 5 -45.52 2.16 12.94
N LEU A 6 -44.97 2.31 14.15
CA LEU A 6 -44.34 1.20 14.89
C LEU A 6 -45.20 0.66 16.06
N SER A 7 -46.48 1.04 16.14
CA SER A 7 -47.39 0.62 17.21
C SER A 7 -47.92 -0.82 17.05
N ASP A 8 -48.06 -1.33 15.82
CA ASP A 8 -48.93 -2.50 15.59
C ASP A 8 -48.18 -3.79 15.25
N GLY A 9 -46.86 -3.85 15.49
CA GLY A 9 -46.07 -5.09 15.46
C GLY A 9 -45.98 -5.82 14.11
N LYS A 10 -46.55 -5.29 13.02
CA LYS A 10 -46.46 -5.88 11.67
C LYS A 10 -45.42 -5.14 10.84
N ILE A 11 -44.17 -5.59 10.90
CA ILE A 11 -43.12 -5.16 9.97
C ILE A 11 -43.46 -5.74 8.59
N CYS A 12 -43.61 -4.90 7.57
CA CYS A 12 -43.90 -5.37 6.22
C CYS A 12 -42.71 -6.14 5.64
N ALA A 13 -42.97 -7.15 4.82
CA ALA A 13 -41.95 -8.04 4.26
C ALA A 13 -40.86 -7.29 3.44
N SER A 14 -41.19 -6.12 2.87
CA SER A 14 -40.20 -5.30 2.14
C SER A 14 -39.25 -4.51 3.06
N CYS A 15 -39.60 -4.32 4.34
CA CYS A 15 -38.67 -3.77 5.34
C CYS A 15 -37.67 -4.82 5.83
N LEU A 16 -38.07 -6.09 5.88
CA LEU A 16 -37.19 -7.21 6.22
C LEU A 16 -36.16 -7.50 5.12
N SER A 17 -36.54 -7.39 3.84
CA SER A 17 -35.61 -7.59 2.73
C SER A 17 -34.50 -6.52 2.65
N LYS A 18 -34.80 -5.28 3.03
CA LYS A 18 -33.81 -4.19 3.12
C LYS A 18 -32.81 -4.36 4.26
N LEU A 19 -33.13 -5.20 5.25
CA LEU A 19 -32.24 -5.59 6.35
C LEU A 19 -31.47 -6.89 6.05
N GLY A 20 -31.62 -7.45 4.84
CA GLY A 20 -30.89 -8.65 4.41
C GLY A 20 -31.39 -9.96 5.04
N LEU A 21 -32.55 -9.94 5.70
CA LEU A 21 -33.13 -11.12 6.35
C LEU A 21 -34.25 -11.69 5.47
N THR A 22 -33.96 -12.74 4.71
CA THR A 22 -34.98 -13.46 3.95
C THR A 22 -35.76 -14.39 4.89
N PRO A 23 -37.11 -14.43 4.81
CA PRO A 23 -37.87 -15.34 5.66
C PRO A 23 -37.73 -16.77 5.14
N GLY A 24 -37.12 -17.65 5.93
CA GLY A 24 -37.25 -19.10 5.76
C GLY A 24 -35.93 -19.86 5.76
N THR A 25 -35.28 -20.00 6.91
CA THR A 25 -34.96 -21.33 7.48
C THR A 25 -34.58 -21.18 8.95
N VAL A 26 -35.26 -21.96 9.79
CA VAL A 26 -35.11 -21.95 11.25
C VAL A 26 -33.89 -22.80 11.60
N GLY A 27 -32.95 -22.24 12.36
CA GLY A 27 -31.80 -22.95 12.93
C GLY A 27 -31.49 -22.39 14.31
N ASN A 28 -32.12 -23.00 15.31
CA ASN A 28 -32.07 -22.65 16.73
C ASN A 28 -30.67 -22.83 17.34
N SER A 29 -30.08 -21.80 17.94
CA SER A 29 -29.28 -21.95 19.18
C SER A 29 -28.89 -20.59 19.81
N THR A 30 -29.65 -20.21 20.83
CA THR A 30 -29.21 -19.62 22.12
C THR A 30 -28.31 -18.38 22.23
N LEU A 31 -27.83 -17.73 21.17
CA LEU A 31 -27.00 -16.52 21.29
C LEU A 31 -27.77 -15.18 21.18
N LEU A 32 -29.03 -15.23 20.76
CA LEU A 32 -29.84 -14.02 20.49
C LEU A 32 -30.86 -13.68 21.59
N LYS A 33 -30.92 -14.46 22.68
CA LYS A 33 -31.90 -14.21 23.76
C LYS A 33 -31.46 -13.20 24.83
N ASP A 34 -30.17 -12.87 24.92
CA ASP A 34 -29.66 -12.00 25.99
C ASP A 34 -29.16 -10.63 25.51
N ILE A 35 -29.31 -10.30 24.22
CA ILE A 35 -29.16 -8.91 23.79
C ILE A 35 -30.49 -8.21 24.08
N SER A 36 -30.65 -7.77 25.33
CA SER A 36 -31.77 -6.91 25.70
C SER A 36 -31.84 -5.74 24.70
N VAL A 37 -33.04 -5.45 24.21
CA VAL A 37 -33.29 -4.33 23.28
C VAL A 37 -32.68 -3.02 23.81
N SER A 38 -32.59 -2.88 25.14
CA SER A 38 -31.92 -1.78 25.83
C SER A 38 -30.41 -1.68 25.55
N LYS A 39 -29.68 -2.81 25.44
CA LYS A 39 -28.24 -2.81 25.13
C LYS A 39 -28.00 -2.48 23.66
N ALA A 40 -28.82 -3.01 22.75
CA ALA A 40 -28.77 -2.63 21.33
C ALA A 40 -29.08 -1.13 21.12
N GLN A 41 -30.07 -0.58 21.82
CA GLN A 41 -30.38 0.86 21.80
C GLN A 41 -29.23 1.70 22.36
N SER A 42 -28.55 1.26 23.43
CA SER A 42 -27.40 1.97 24.01
C SER A 42 -26.20 2.03 23.04
N LEU A 43 -25.95 0.98 22.26
CA LEU A 43 -24.88 0.93 21.26
C LEU A 43 -25.19 1.80 20.03
N ILE A 44 -26.47 1.84 19.61
CA ILE A 44 -26.92 2.73 18.53
C ILE A 44 -26.81 4.21 18.97
N GLN A 45 -27.21 4.55 20.20
CA GLN A 45 -27.09 5.92 20.70
C GLN A 45 -25.63 6.36 20.88
N GLY A 46 -24.74 5.45 21.30
CA GLY A 46 -23.29 5.72 21.36
C GLY A 46 -22.68 6.07 20.00
N ASN A 47 -23.03 5.33 18.96
CA ASN A 47 -22.54 5.59 17.60
C ASN A 47 -23.10 6.87 16.98
N ILE A 48 -24.33 7.28 17.33
CA ILE A 48 -24.92 8.54 16.87
C ILE A 48 -24.27 9.74 17.57
N LYS A 49 -23.95 9.64 18.87
CA LYS A 49 -23.21 10.68 19.59
C LYS A 49 -21.81 10.91 19.00
N LEU A 50 -21.07 9.84 18.67
CA LEU A 50 -19.77 9.94 18.01
C LEU A 50 -19.85 10.57 16.60
N LYS A 51 -20.91 10.29 15.84
CA LYS A 51 -21.14 10.94 14.54
C LYS A 51 -21.48 12.42 14.67
N GLN A 52 -22.29 12.83 15.65
CA GLN A 52 -22.68 14.23 15.81
C GLN A 52 -21.57 15.10 16.40
N THR A 53 -20.77 14.59 17.35
CA THR A 53 -19.64 15.34 17.91
C THR A 53 -18.54 15.60 16.89
N ASN A 54 -18.35 14.67 15.93
CA ASN A 54 -17.35 14.81 14.86
C ASN A 54 -17.89 15.55 13.62
N ALA A 55 -19.20 15.66 13.43
CA ALA A 55 -19.79 16.40 12.31
C ALA A 55 -20.00 17.90 12.60
N SER A 56 -20.13 18.30 13.87
CA SER A 56 -20.46 19.69 14.23
C SER A 56 -19.24 20.55 14.60
N LYS A 57 -18.03 19.99 14.68
CA LYS A 57 -16.80 20.72 15.06
C LYS A 57 -15.69 20.66 14.01
N ILE A 58 -16.07 20.65 12.74
CA ILE A 58 -15.15 20.92 11.63
C ILE A 58 -15.64 22.22 10.99
N PRO A 59 -14.89 23.34 11.09
CA PRO A 59 -15.17 24.51 10.27
C PRO A 59 -15.24 24.06 8.80
N ARG A 60 -16.30 24.43 8.09
CA ARG A 60 -16.41 24.23 6.65
C ARG A 60 -15.34 25.12 6.00
N VAL A 61 -14.13 24.60 5.85
CA VAL A 61 -13.08 25.23 5.05
C VAL A 61 -13.67 25.39 3.65
N ALA A 62 -13.81 26.63 3.19
CA ALA A 62 -14.21 26.91 1.83
C ALA A 62 -13.16 26.26 0.91
N THR A 63 -13.60 25.59 -0.15
CA THR A 63 -12.71 24.97 -1.15
C THR A 63 -11.89 25.99 -1.94
N ASP A 64 -12.00 27.27 -1.58
CA ASP A 64 -11.44 28.40 -2.28
C ASP A 64 -10.10 28.84 -1.64
N ASP A 65 -9.71 28.19 -0.53
CA ASP A 65 -8.44 28.40 0.18
C ASP A 65 -7.35 27.39 -0.23
N ILE A 66 -7.67 26.40 -1.08
CA ILE A 66 -6.65 25.51 -1.65
C ILE A 66 -6.01 26.24 -2.83
N ASN A 67 -5.26 27.28 -2.51
CA ASN A 67 -4.08 27.58 -3.31
C ASN A 67 -3.18 26.34 -3.17
N PRO A 68 -2.88 25.57 -4.24
CA PRO A 68 -1.85 24.55 -4.16
C PRO A 68 -0.53 25.30 -3.88
N THR A 69 -0.26 25.47 -2.61
CA THR A 69 0.88 26.21 -2.12
C THR A 69 2.11 25.46 -2.62
N PRO A 70 3.06 26.16 -3.26
CA PRO A 70 4.21 25.50 -3.87
C PRO A 70 4.99 24.77 -2.78
N THR A 71 5.24 23.47 -3.02
CA THR A 71 6.34 22.63 -2.55
C THR A 71 7.22 23.27 -1.45
N SER A 72 6.69 23.43 -0.24
CA SER A 72 7.42 23.99 0.89
C SER A 72 7.62 22.88 1.94
N ASN A 73 8.81 22.27 1.88
CA ASN A 73 9.42 21.41 2.89
C ASN A 73 8.45 20.59 3.75
N ILE A 74 7.85 19.55 3.16
CA ILE A 74 7.21 18.51 3.97
C ILE A 74 8.32 17.93 4.87
N PRO A 75 8.20 18.05 6.20
CA PRO A 75 9.21 17.51 7.10
C PRO A 75 9.29 16.01 6.90
N VAL A 76 10.51 15.51 6.69
CA VAL A 76 10.79 14.09 6.51
C VAL A 76 11.15 13.50 7.87
N PRO A 77 10.30 12.62 8.44
CA PRO A 77 10.62 11.95 9.71
C PRO A 77 11.91 11.14 9.59
N ASP A 78 12.74 11.16 10.63
CA ASP A 78 14.01 10.42 10.62
C ASP A 78 13.79 8.89 10.50
N GLU A 79 12.64 8.39 10.95
CA GLU A 79 12.30 6.96 10.96
C GLU A 79 12.10 6.32 9.58
N ILE A 80 11.88 7.13 8.55
CA ILE A 80 11.72 6.67 7.16
C ILE A 80 12.98 6.86 6.32
N LYS A 81 13.93 7.65 6.83
CA LYS A 81 15.23 7.84 6.17
C LYS A 81 16.01 6.55 6.21
N GLY A 82 16.84 6.35 5.18
CA GLY A 82 17.70 5.19 5.08
C GLY A 82 17.57 4.48 3.74
N TRP A 83 18.36 3.42 3.62
CA TRP A 83 18.51 2.68 2.37
C TRP A 83 17.25 1.93 1.98
N ASN A 84 16.86 2.04 0.71
CA ASN A 84 15.78 1.28 0.10
C ASN A 84 16.30 0.38 -1.02
N TRP A 85 16.32 -0.92 -0.76
CA TRP A 85 16.70 -1.96 -1.71
C TRP A 85 15.78 -2.05 -2.92
N GLY A 86 14.50 -1.72 -2.76
CA GLY A 86 13.55 -1.63 -3.86
C GLY A 86 13.85 -0.47 -4.80
N ALA A 87 14.10 0.72 -4.25
CA ALA A 87 14.51 1.90 -5.00
C ALA A 87 15.84 1.68 -5.71
N PHE A 88 16.81 1.05 -5.04
CA PHE A 88 18.06 0.65 -5.65
C PHE A 88 17.85 -0.35 -6.79
N ALA A 89 17.16 -1.47 -6.56
CA ALA A 89 17.08 -2.55 -7.54
C ALA A 89 16.10 -2.28 -8.69
N PHE A 90 15.01 -1.54 -8.45
CA PHE A 90 13.94 -1.27 -9.44
C PHE A 90 13.89 0.18 -9.91
N SER A 91 14.70 1.08 -9.36
CA SER A 91 14.91 2.49 -9.73
C SER A 91 13.73 3.18 -10.42
N TRP A 92 13.68 3.15 -11.76
CA TRP A 92 12.64 3.83 -12.54
C TRP A 92 11.22 3.26 -12.30
N LEU A 93 11.06 1.93 -12.19
CA LEU A 93 9.78 1.29 -11.88
C LEU A 93 9.31 1.65 -10.47
N TRP A 94 10.24 1.63 -9.52
CA TRP A 94 9.97 2.02 -8.15
C TRP A 94 9.56 3.50 -8.06
N GLY A 95 10.25 4.38 -8.81
CA GLY A 95 9.94 5.81 -8.85
C GLY A 95 8.53 6.10 -9.37
N ILE A 96 8.13 5.47 -10.48
CA ILE A 96 6.77 5.61 -11.03
C ILE A 96 5.71 5.16 -10.01
N ALA A 97 5.91 4.00 -9.38
CA ALA A 97 4.97 3.48 -8.39
C ALA A 97 4.83 4.37 -7.15
N ASN A 98 5.89 5.09 -6.78
CA ASN A 98 5.92 6.00 -5.63
C ASN A 98 5.74 7.48 -6.00
N LYS A 99 5.35 7.77 -7.25
CA LYS A 99 5.16 9.13 -7.79
C LYS A 99 6.36 10.07 -7.62
N THR A 100 7.57 9.51 -7.59
CA THR A 100 8.80 10.29 -7.57
C THR A 100 9.60 10.02 -8.83
N TYR A 101 9.94 11.08 -9.55
CA TYR A 101 10.42 10.98 -10.93
C TYR A 101 11.94 11.17 -11.07
N LEU A 102 12.65 11.61 -10.03
CA LEU A 102 14.12 11.62 -10.01
C LEU A 102 14.75 10.26 -10.33
N PRO A 103 14.18 9.11 -9.88
CA PRO A 103 14.68 7.80 -10.29
C PRO A 103 14.66 7.52 -11.79
N LEU A 104 13.86 8.21 -12.61
CA LEU A 104 13.87 8.02 -14.07
C LEU A 104 15.22 8.35 -14.70
N LEU A 105 16.05 9.18 -14.05
CA LEU A 105 17.40 9.49 -14.53
C LEU A 105 18.33 8.25 -14.55
N THR A 106 17.97 7.14 -13.91
CA THR A 106 18.72 5.87 -14.07
C THR A 106 18.62 5.29 -15.47
N LEU A 107 17.78 5.84 -16.35
CA LEU A 107 17.71 5.46 -17.77
C LEU A 107 18.82 6.11 -18.60
N VAL A 108 19.52 7.12 -18.08
CA VAL A 108 20.66 7.76 -18.75
C VAL A 108 21.91 6.87 -18.58
N PRO A 109 22.51 6.36 -19.68
CA PRO A 109 23.69 5.49 -19.59
C PRO A 109 24.86 6.17 -18.89
N ILE A 110 25.71 5.38 -18.23
CA ILE A 110 26.91 5.80 -17.46
C ILE A 110 26.55 6.58 -16.19
N PHE A 111 25.69 7.60 -16.28
CA PHE A 111 25.19 8.35 -15.13
C PHE A 111 24.42 7.45 -14.15
N ASN A 112 23.68 6.48 -14.68
CA ASN A 112 22.93 5.50 -13.90
C ASN A 112 23.77 4.72 -12.88
N ILE A 113 25.07 4.52 -13.13
CA ILE A 113 25.97 3.77 -12.25
C ILE A 113 26.08 4.44 -10.88
N VAL A 114 26.17 5.77 -10.83
CA VAL A 114 26.22 6.52 -9.57
C VAL A 114 24.81 6.82 -9.08
N TRP A 115 23.91 7.20 -10.00
CA TRP A 115 22.57 7.66 -9.64
C TRP A 115 21.73 6.58 -8.95
N ILE A 116 21.90 5.30 -9.29
CA ILE A 116 21.21 4.19 -8.64
C ILE A 116 21.47 4.13 -7.12
N PHE A 117 22.68 4.49 -6.67
CA PHE A 117 23.02 4.56 -5.25
C PHE A 117 22.35 5.75 -4.58
N VAL A 118 22.28 6.90 -5.26
CA VAL A 118 21.56 8.08 -4.77
C VAL A 118 20.08 7.76 -4.60
N VAL A 119 19.48 7.07 -5.58
CA VAL A 119 18.09 6.59 -5.51
C VAL A 119 17.90 5.61 -4.34
N GLY A 120 18.83 4.68 -4.14
CA GLY A 120 18.79 3.76 -3.00
C GLY A 120 18.84 4.48 -1.65
N ALA A 121 19.66 5.52 -1.52
CA ALA A 121 19.84 6.24 -0.26
C ALA A 121 18.74 7.27 0.03
N LYS A 122 18.27 8.00 -0.98
CA LYS A 122 17.34 9.14 -0.83
C LYS A 122 15.92 8.84 -1.30
N GLY A 123 15.69 7.69 -1.94
CA GLY A 123 14.40 7.34 -2.52
C GLY A 123 13.24 7.51 -1.53
N ASN A 124 13.38 6.99 -0.31
CA ASN A 124 12.35 7.10 0.73
C ASN A 124 11.95 8.55 1.02
N GLU A 125 12.91 9.47 1.04
CA GLU A 125 12.67 10.90 1.29
C GLU A 125 11.82 11.50 0.18
N TRP A 126 12.17 11.21 -1.08
CA TRP A 126 11.42 11.71 -2.23
C TRP A 126 10.03 11.10 -2.32
N ALA A 127 9.89 9.79 -2.10
CA ALA A 127 8.59 9.12 -2.06
C ALA A 127 7.69 9.63 -0.93
N TRP A 128 8.27 10.05 0.21
CA TRP A 128 7.51 10.66 1.30
C TRP A 128 7.05 12.07 0.96
N GLN A 129 7.89 12.86 0.31
CA GLN A 129 7.55 14.22 -0.11
C GLN A 129 6.47 14.20 -1.18
N ASP A 130 6.68 13.44 -2.25
CA ASP A 130 5.83 13.46 -3.44
C ASP A 130 4.64 12.48 -3.37
N GLY A 131 4.69 11.49 -2.47
CA GLY A 131 3.68 10.43 -2.36
C GLY A 131 2.44 10.82 -1.54
N ASP A 132 1.36 10.05 -1.72
CA ASP A 132 0.06 10.30 -1.07
C ASP A 132 0.01 9.83 0.39
N THR A 133 0.92 8.92 0.79
CA THR A 133 0.90 8.30 2.12
C THR A 133 1.64 9.18 3.13
N LYS A 134 0.88 9.80 4.04
CA LYS A 134 1.42 10.63 5.14
C LYS A 134 1.34 9.96 6.51
N ASP A 135 1.01 8.67 6.54
CA ASP A 135 1.12 7.81 7.72
C ASP A 135 2.43 7.00 7.66
N ILE A 136 3.25 7.12 8.70
CA ILE A 136 4.58 6.49 8.77
C ILE A 136 4.46 4.97 8.73
N ALA A 137 3.50 4.39 9.45
CA ALA A 137 3.35 2.94 9.52
C ALA A 137 2.98 2.34 8.16
N THR A 138 1.98 2.94 7.50
CA THR A 138 1.56 2.54 6.14
C THR A 138 2.69 2.73 5.13
N PHE A 139 3.40 3.86 5.18
CA PHE A 139 4.54 4.11 4.29
C PHE A 139 5.63 3.06 4.45
N LYS A 140 6.02 2.74 5.70
CA LYS A 140 7.03 1.72 5.97
C LYS A 140 6.59 0.33 5.49
N ALA A 141 5.33 -0.05 5.69
CA ALA A 141 4.82 -1.32 5.17
C ALA A 141 4.93 -1.45 3.64
N ILE A 142 4.67 -0.36 2.92
CA ILE A 142 4.85 -0.29 1.46
C ILE A 142 6.34 -0.41 1.11
N GLN A 143 7.20 0.38 1.75
CA GLN A 143 8.64 0.36 1.47
C GLN A 143 9.31 -0.96 1.87
N ASP A 144 8.84 -1.63 2.92
CA ASP A 144 9.32 -2.95 3.33
C ASP A 144 9.00 -4.03 2.30
N THR A 145 7.84 -3.91 1.64
CA THR A 145 7.48 -4.77 0.51
C THR A 145 8.42 -4.56 -0.67
N TRP A 146 8.72 -3.30 -1.01
CA TRP A 146 9.71 -2.95 -2.02
C TRP A 146 11.12 -3.40 -1.66
N ASN A 147 11.53 -3.25 -0.39
CA ASN A 147 12.83 -3.69 0.11
C ASN A 147 13.02 -5.19 -0.07
N ARG A 148 12.03 -5.99 0.34
CA ARG A 148 12.07 -7.45 0.19
C ARG A 148 12.13 -7.85 -1.29
N ALA A 149 11.34 -7.21 -2.14
CA ALA A 149 11.40 -7.45 -3.59
C ALA A 149 12.78 -7.08 -4.16
N GLY A 150 13.36 -5.96 -3.71
CA GLY A 150 14.67 -5.49 -4.16
C GLY A 150 15.79 -6.46 -3.81
N ILE A 151 15.82 -6.95 -2.57
CA ILE A 151 16.77 -7.96 -2.12
C ILE A 151 16.60 -9.25 -2.93
N ALA A 152 15.36 -9.72 -3.13
CA ALA A 152 15.09 -10.92 -3.93
C ALA A 152 15.61 -10.77 -5.37
N LYS A 153 15.40 -9.61 -6.00
CA LYS A 153 15.95 -9.31 -7.32
C LYS A 153 17.48 -9.34 -7.34
N LEU A 154 18.15 -8.77 -6.34
CA LEU A 154 19.62 -8.80 -6.27
C LEU A 154 20.16 -10.22 -6.14
N ILE A 155 19.57 -11.04 -5.29
CA ILE A 155 19.96 -12.46 -5.16
C ILE A 155 19.80 -13.18 -6.51
N LEU A 156 18.67 -12.96 -7.19
CA LEU A 156 18.41 -13.58 -8.50
C LEU A 156 19.41 -13.12 -9.57
N VAL A 157 19.77 -11.83 -9.59
CA VAL A 157 20.76 -11.29 -10.53
C VAL A 157 22.14 -11.87 -10.26
N VAL A 158 22.59 -11.90 -9.00
CA VAL A 158 23.90 -12.47 -8.63
C VAL A 158 23.95 -13.96 -8.99
N PHE A 159 22.91 -14.72 -8.67
CA PHE A 159 22.80 -16.12 -9.04
C PHE A 159 22.86 -16.30 -10.57
N GLY A 160 22.12 -15.51 -11.33
CA GLY A 160 22.14 -15.52 -12.79
C GLY A 160 23.52 -15.21 -13.38
N ILE A 161 24.24 -14.24 -12.80
CA ILE A 161 25.61 -13.91 -13.21
C ILE A 161 26.55 -15.11 -12.98
N VAL A 162 26.46 -15.76 -11.82
CA VAL A 162 27.30 -16.94 -11.51
C VAL A 162 27.02 -18.07 -12.49
N VAL A 163 25.74 -18.41 -12.70
CA VAL A 163 25.33 -19.45 -13.66
C VAL A 163 25.79 -19.11 -15.07
N TYR A 164 25.65 -17.85 -15.49
CA TYR A 164 26.11 -17.38 -16.80
C TYR A 164 27.62 -17.52 -16.98
N ILE A 165 28.42 -17.13 -15.98
CA ILE A 165 29.89 -17.28 -16.01
C ILE A 165 30.29 -18.75 -16.10
N LEU A 166 29.66 -19.63 -15.33
CA LEU A 166 29.94 -21.08 -15.37
C LEU A 166 29.57 -21.70 -16.72
N PHE A 167 28.42 -21.31 -17.28
CA PHE A 167 28.00 -21.73 -18.60
C PHE A 167 28.98 -21.26 -19.67
N LEU A 168 29.36 -19.97 -19.63
CA LEU A 168 30.31 -19.38 -20.58
C LEU A 168 31.68 -20.06 -20.48
N ALA A 169 32.18 -20.34 -19.27
CA ALA A 169 33.44 -21.06 -19.07
C ALA A 169 33.38 -22.49 -19.63
N SER A 170 32.29 -23.20 -19.39
CA SER A 170 32.06 -24.55 -19.94
C SER A 170 32.00 -24.53 -21.47
N PHE A 171 31.33 -23.54 -22.04
CA PHE A 171 31.21 -23.36 -23.48
C PHE A 171 32.56 -23.02 -24.13
N ILE A 172 33.33 -22.11 -23.55
CA ILE A 172 34.69 -21.79 -23.99
C ILE A 172 35.57 -23.04 -23.91
N SER A 173 35.52 -23.79 -22.81
CA SER A 173 36.29 -25.03 -22.67
C SER A 173 35.94 -26.07 -23.73
N ALA A 174 34.65 -26.21 -24.09
CA ALA A 174 34.21 -27.11 -25.14
C ALA A 174 34.75 -26.67 -26.52
N ILE A 175 34.70 -25.37 -26.83
CA ILE A 175 35.27 -24.81 -28.06
C ILE A 175 36.79 -25.02 -28.10
N THR A 176 37.50 -24.72 -27.02
CA THR A 176 38.95 -24.92 -26.94
C THR A 176 39.31 -26.39 -27.13
N SER A 177 38.55 -27.31 -26.52
CA SER A 177 38.74 -28.76 -26.72
C SER A 177 38.53 -29.18 -28.17
N TYR A 178 37.51 -28.64 -28.85
CA TYR A 178 37.26 -28.91 -30.27
C TYR A 178 38.47 -28.52 -31.15
N TYR A 179 38.99 -27.30 -30.97
CA TYR A 179 40.15 -26.84 -31.74
C TYR A 179 41.46 -27.52 -31.35
N THR A 180 41.63 -27.95 -30.09
CA THR A 180 42.87 -28.54 -29.58
C THR A 180 43.01 -30.01 -29.95
N TYR A 181 41.93 -30.79 -29.84
CA TYR A 181 41.96 -32.24 -30.03
C TYR A 181 41.41 -32.71 -31.39
N GLY A 182 40.92 -31.78 -32.22
CA GLY A 182 40.82 -31.92 -33.67
C GLY A 182 40.21 -33.23 -34.17
N TYR A 183 38.88 -33.29 -34.18
CA TYR A 183 38.13 -33.91 -35.28
C TYR A 183 37.55 -32.80 -36.15
#